data_AF-A0A6D2XMY9-F1
#
_entry.id   AF-A0A6D2XMY9-F1
#
_cell.length_a   1.000
_cell.length_b   1.000
_cell.length_c   1.000
_cell.angle_alpha   90.00
_cell.angle_beta   90.00
_cell.angle_gamma   90.00
#
_symmetry.space_group_name_H-M   'P 1'
#
loop_
_entity.id
_entity.type
_entity.pdbx_description
1 polymer ?
#
loop_
_entity_poly.entity_id
_entity_poly.type
_entity_poly.pdbx_seq_one_letter_code
_entity_poly.pdbx_strand_id
1 'polypeptide(L)'
;MVGREKELSIHFVPGSCRLVEEEVNIPNRRVLVTGATGLLGRAVHKEFQQNNWHAVGCGFRRARPKFEQVNLLDSNAVHHIIHDFQLLLEHFSSTLAQIMYLMEQIHLTERKTYQLP
;
A
#
# COMPACT_ATOMS: atom_id res chain seq x y z
N MET A 1 15.82 -2.14 -6.74
CA MET A 1 16.34 -1.03 -7.57
C MET A 1 15.27 0.05 -7.56
N VAL A 2 15.49 1.16 -6.86
CA VAL A 2 14.53 2.26 -6.73
C VAL A 2 14.82 3.22 -7.88
N GLY A 3 14.07 3.11 -8.98
CA GLY A 3 14.15 4.00 -10.13
C GLY A 3 12.87 4.82 -10.24
N ARG A 4 12.98 6.11 -10.58
CA ARG A 4 11.81 6.92 -10.98
C ARG A 4 11.38 6.44 -12.36
N GLU A 5 10.20 5.87 -12.46
CA GLU A 5 9.59 5.50 -13.74
C GLU A 5 8.50 6.52 -14.09
N LYS A 6 8.35 6.82 -15.38
CA LYS A 6 7.18 7.55 -15.88
C LYS A 6 5.99 6.61 -15.80
N GLU A 7 5.05 6.89 -14.90
CA GLU A 7 3.84 6.10 -14.77
C GLU A 7 2.61 6.93 -15.14
N LEU A 8 1.64 6.25 -15.76
CA LEU A 8 0.37 6.83 -16.11
C LEU A 8 -0.51 6.90 -14.86
N SER A 9 -0.80 8.11 -14.38
CA SER A 9 -1.73 8.34 -13.28
C SER A 9 -3.09 8.81 -13.80
N ILE A 10 -4.16 8.41 -13.09
CA ILE A 10 -5.53 8.81 -13.41
C ILE A 10 -5.89 10.01 -12.55
N HIS A 11 -6.03 11.16 -13.20
CA HIS A 11 -6.58 12.36 -12.58
C HIS A 11 -8.10 12.37 -12.76
N PHE A 12 -8.80 12.20 -11.65
CA PHE A 12 -10.25 12.24 -11.61
C PHE A 12 -10.75 13.54 -10.97
N VAL A 13 -11.62 14.24 -11.70
CA VAL A 13 -12.49 15.29 -11.15
C VAL A 13 -13.94 14.97 -11.57
N PRO A 14 -14.95 15.40 -10.80
CA PRO A 14 -16.34 15.21 -11.23
C PRO A 14 -16.55 15.73 -12.67
N GLY A 15 -16.97 14.83 -13.57
CA GLY A 15 -17.19 15.15 -15.00
C GLY A 15 -15.96 15.10 -15.90
N SER A 16 -14.75 14.81 -15.40
CA SER A 16 -13.55 14.66 -16.24
C SER A 16 -12.56 13.66 -15.64
N CYS A 17 -12.15 12.68 -16.43
CA CYS A 17 -11.11 11.72 -16.07
C CYS A 17 -10.01 11.78 -17.13
N ARG A 18 -8.76 12.00 -16.73
CA ARG A 18 -7.62 12.13 -17.65
C ARG A 18 -6.48 11.22 -17.21
N LEU A 19 -5.78 10.68 -18.20
CA LEU A 19 -4.50 10.00 -18.02
C LEU A 19 -3.39 11.06 -18.14
N VAL A 20 -2.52 11.13 -17.14
CA VAL A 20 -1.34 12.01 -17.14
C VAL A 20 -0.08 11.19 -16.84
N GLU A 21 1.06 11.59 -17.40
CA GLU A 21 2.35 10.99 -17.05
C GLU A 21 2.94 11.73 -15.85
N GLU A 22 3.25 11.01 -14.78
CA GLU A 22 3.88 11.56 -13.57
C GLU A 22 5.14 10.78 -13.20
N GLU A 23 6.14 11.47 -12.64
CA GLU A 23 7.29 10.82 -12.00
C GLU A 23 6.90 10.39 -10.59
N VAL A 24 6.60 9.11 -10.42
CA VAL A 24 6.16 8.57 -9.13
C VAL A 24 7.24 7.64 -8.56
N ASN A 25 7.63 7.87 -7.31
CA ASN A 25 8.43 6.92 -6.55
C ASN A 25 7.49 5.92 -5.90
N ILE A 26 7.40 4.70 -6.44
CA ILE A 26 6.46 3.69 -5.93
C ILE A 26 7.23 2.55 -5.27
N PRO A 27 7.60 2.68 -3.99
CA PRO A 27 7.99 1.51 -3.23
C PRO A 27 6.75 0.59 -3.10
N ASN A 28 6.87 -0.65 -3.58
CA ASN A 28 5.85 -1.69 -3.49
C ASN A 28 4.50 -1.35 -4.16
N ARG A 29 4.44 -1.43 -5.51
CA ARG A 29 3.21 -1.35 -6.31
C ARG A 29 2.14 -2.32 -5.77
N ARG A 30 1.07 -1.78 -5.18
CA ARG A 30 0.00 -2.52 -4.50
C ARG A 30 -1.35 -2.05 -4.99
N VAL A 31 -2.30 -2.98 -5.13
CA VAL A 31 -3.68 -2.68 -5.55
C VAL A 31 -4.69 -3.51 -4.77
N LEU A 32 -5.80 -2.88 -4.38
CA LEU A 32 -6.99 -3.54 -3.83
C LEU A 32 -8.10 -3.54 -4.89
N VAL A 33 -8.47 -4.71 -5.38
CA VAL A 33 -9.50 -4.88 -6.42
C VAL A 33 -10.80 -5.35 -5.78
N THR A 34 -11.81 -4.48 -5.77
CA THR A 34 -13.17 -4.85 -5.35
C THR A 34 -13.89 -5.60 -6.48
N GLY A 35 -14.80 -6.52 -6.12
CA GLY A 35 -15.50 -7.33 -7.12
C GLY A 35 -14.58 -8.29 -7.89
N ALA A 36 -13.40 -8.64 -7.34
CA ALA A 36 -12.39 -9.49 -7.98
C ALA A 36 -12.87 -10.92 -8.31
N THR A 37 -14.02 -11.30 -7.74
CA THR A 37 -14.69 -12.58 -8.04
C THR A 37 -15.55 -12.55 -9.31
N GLY A 38 -15.84 -11.35 -9.85
CA GLY A 38 -16.66 -11.13 -11.04
C GLY A 38 -15.93 -11.41 -12.36
N LEU A 39 -16.50 -10.95 -13.47
CA LEU A 39 -15.86 -11.05 -14.79
C LEU A 39 -14.71 -10.03 -14.91
N LEU A 40 -15.05 -8.74 -14.91
CA LEU A 40 -14.09 -7.66 -15.07
C LEU A 40 -13.08 -7.60 -13.92
N GLY A 41 -13.56 -7.62 -12.67
CA GLY A 41 -12.68 -7.55 -11.50
C GLY A 41 -11.64 -8.68 -11.46
N ARG A 42 -11.98 -9.88 -11.96
CA ARG A 42 -11.04 -10.99 -12.05
C ARG A 42 -9.97 -10.78 -13.11
N ALA A 43 -10.34 -10.24 -14.27
CA ALA A 43 -9.39 -9.90 -15.32
C ALA A 43 -8.42 -8.80 -14.85
N VAL A 44 -8.95 -7.75 -14.22
CA VAL A 44 -8.17 -6.64 -13.64
C VAL A 44 -7.20 -7.14 -12.58
N HIS A 45 -7.67 -7.93 -11.60
CA HIS A 45 -6.80 -8.54 -10.58
C HIS A 45 -5.70 -9.39 -11.20
N LYS A 46 -6.03 -10.21 -12.21
CA LYS A 46 -5.05 -11.05 -12.90
C LYS A 46 -3.98 -10.21 -13.60
N GLU A 47 -4.38 -9.14 -14.29
CA GLU A 47 -3.45 -8.25 -14.99
C GLU A 47 -2.43 -7.63 -14.01
N PHE A 48 -2.90 -7.10 -12.88
CA PHE A 48 -1.99 -6.55 -11.86
C PHE A 48 -1.04 -7.61 -11.30
N GLN A 49 -1.56 -8.81 -10.99
CA GLN A 49 -0.74 -9.91 -10.50
C GLN A 49 0.33 -10.34 -11.53
N GLN A 50 0.03 -10.27 -12.83
CA GLN A 50 0.96 -10.60 -13.91
C GLN A 50 2.02 -9.51 -14.15
N ASN A 51 1.75 -8.27 -13.74
CA ASN A 51 2.65 -7.13 -13.91
C ASN A 51 3.41 -6.77 -12.60
N ASN A 52 3.65 -7.76 -11.74
CA ASN A 52 4.42 -7.63 -10.50
C ASN A 52 3.83 -6.65 -9.48
N TRP A 53 2.51 -6.43 -9.49
CA TRP A 53 1.83 -5.76 -8.39
C TRP A 53 1.50 -6.77 -7.30
N HIS A 54 1.59 -6.35 -6.04
CA HIS A 54 0.96 -7.07 -4.95
C HIS A 54 -0.55 -6.74 -4.96
N ALA A 55 -1.28 -7.59 -5.69
CA ALA A 55 -2.73 -7.47 -5.86
C ALA A 55 -3.47 -8.21 -4.74
N VAL A 56 -4.35 -7.50 -4.04
CA VAL A 56 -5.32 -8.03 -3.10
C VAL A 56 -6.69 -7.92 -3.75
N GLY A 57 -7.44 -9.01 -3.86
CA GLY A 57 -8.79 -9.00 -4.41
C GLY A 57 -9.83 -9.30 -3.34
N CYS A 58 -11.00 -8.66 -3.41
CA CYS A 58 -12.13 -8.95 -2.52
C CYS A 58 -13.46 -9.19 -3.27
N GLY A 59 -14.39 -9.87 -2.62
CA GLY A 59 -15.75 -10.07 -3.11
C GLY A 59 -16.71 -10.56 -2.01
N PHE A 60 -18.01 -10.61 -2.30
CA PHE A 60 -18.99 -10.91 -1.25
C PHE A 60 -19.27 -12.41 -1.07
N ARG A 61 -19.76 -13.13 -2.10
CA ARG A 61 -20.17 -14.55 -1.97
C ARG A 61 -19.12 -15.56 -2.46
N ARG A 62 -18.39 -15.23 -3.52
CA ARG A 62 -17.48 -16.15 -4.25
C ARG A 62 -16.00 -15.91 -3.94
N ALA A 63 -15.70 -15.35 -2.77
CA ALA A 63 -14.37 -14.83 -2.47
C ALA A 63 -13.36 -15.95 -2.15
N ARG A 64 -13.76 -16.92 -1.33
CA ARG A 64 -12.86 -17.98 -0.86
C ARG A 64 -12.54 -19.01 -1.96
N PRO A 65 -11.33 -19.60 -1.96
CA PRO A 65 -10.23 -19.36 -1.03
C PRO A 65 -9.27 -18.22 -1.45
N LYS A 66 -9.44 -17.64 -2.66
CA LYS A 66 -8.44 -16.76 -3.28
C LYS A 66 -8.58 -15.27 -2.93
N PHE A 67 -9.75 -14.83 -2.49
CA PHE A 67 -10.08 -13.42 -2.29
C PHE A 67 -10.66 -13.18 -0.91
N GLU A 68 -10.45 -11.96 -0.42
CA GLU A 68 -11.03 -11.50 0.84
C GLU A 68 -12.55 -11.39 0.74
N GLN A 69 -13.24 -11.92 1.74
CA GLN A 69 -14.69 -11.86 1.78
C GLN A 69 -15.14 -10.55 2.44
N VAL A 70 -15.64 -9.60 1.66
CA VAL A 70 -16.07 -8.29 2.16
C VAL A 70 -17.48 -7.95 1.68
N ASN A 71 -18.33 -7.58 2.63
CA ASN A 71 -19.59 -6.92 2.35
C ASN A 71 -19.35 -5.41 2.22
N LEU A 72 -19.43 -4.86 1.01
CA LEU A 72 -19.18 -3.43 0.78
C LEU A 72 -20.29 -2.51 1.36
N LEU A 73 -21.42 -3.07 1.78
CA LEU A 73 -22.48 -2.33 2.49
C LEU A 73 -22.23 -2.25 3.99
N ASP A 74 -21.26 -3.00 4.52
CA ASP A 74 -20.84 -2.92 5.92
C ASP A 74 -19.66 -1.96 6.04
N SER A 75 -19.91 -0.78 6.60
CA SER A 75 -18.89 0.26 6.77
C SER A 75 -17.70 -0.21 7.61
N ASN A 76 -17.91 -1.09 8.59
CA ASN A 76 -16.81 -1.58 9.44
C ASN A 76 -15.94 -2.55 8.65
N ALA A 77 -16.56 -3.44 7.87
CA ALA A 77 -15.82 -4.37 7.00
C ALA A 77 -15.00 -3.62 5.93
N VAL A 78 -15.55 -2.56 5.34
CA VAL A 78 -14.84 -1.69 4.39
C VAL A 78 -13.69 -0.96 5.07
N HIS A 79 -13.91 -0.41 6.26
CA HIS A 79 -12.87 0.28 7.02
C HIS A 79 -11.70 -0.65 7.35
N HIS A 80 -11.97 -1.86 7.84
CA HIS A 80 -10.95 -2.85 8.17
C HIS A 80 -10.09 -3.23 6.96
N ILE A 81 -10.69 -3.58 5.82
CA ILE A 81 -9.90 -4.00 4.64
C ILE A 81 -9.06 -2.85 4.07
N ILE A 82 -9.57 -1.62 4.09
CA ILE A 82 -8.79 -0.44 3.65
C ILE A 82 -7.61 -0.20 4.59
N HIS A 83 -7.86 -0.26 5.91
CA HIS A 83 -6.83 -0.06 6.91
C HIS A 83 -5.73 -1.13 6.83
N ASP A 84 -6.11 -2.42 6.77
CA ASP A 84 -5.17 -3.53 6.61
C ASP A 84 -4.37 -3.41 5.31
N PHE A 85 -5.02 -2.95 4.23
CA PHE A 85 -4.34 -2.68 2.97
C PHE A 85 -3.38 -1.50 3.08
N GLN A 86 -3.74 -0.40 3.77
CA GLN A 86 -2.90 0.81 3.92
C GLN A 86 -1.72 0.62 4.87
N LEU A 87 -1.91 -0.09 5.99
CA LEU A 87 -0.88 -0.22 7.03
C LEU A 87 0.44 -0.81 6.53
N LEU A 88 0.42 -1.63 5.48
CA LEU A 88 1.65 -2.15 4.85
C LEU A 88 2.52 -1.06 4.18
N LEU A 89 2.00 0.16 3.97
CA LEU A 89 2.76 1.33 3.50
C LEU A 89 3.42 2.11 4.65
N GLU A 90 2.86 2.08 5.86
CA GLU A 90 3.37 2.84 7.02
C GLU A 90 4.43 2.09 7.84
N HIS A 91 4.52 0.77 7.75
CA HIS A 91 5.49 -0.03 8.52
C HIS A 91 6.97 0.21 8.14
N PHE A 92 7.23 0.85 6.99
CA PHE A 92 8.58 1.31 6.66
C PHE A 92 8.96 2.56 7.47
N SER A 93 8.00 3.38 7.90
CA SER A 93 8.25 4.58 8.69
C SER A 93 8.50 4.27 10.17
N SER A 94 7.76 3.34 10.76
CA SER A 94 7.89 3.03 12.19
C SER A 94 9.23 2.34 12.50
N THR A 95 9.60 1.32 11.73
CA THR A 95 10.86 0.58 11.94
C THR A 95 12.08 1.47 11.72
N LEU A 96 12.06 2.33 10.69
CA LEU A 96 13.12 3.32 10.47
C LEU A 96 13.13 4.39 11.56
N ALA A 97 11.96 4.85 12.04
CA ALA A 97 11.89 5.79 13.16
C ALA A 97 12.41 5.16 14.46
N GLN A 98 12.13 3.88 14.72
CA GLN A 98 12.69 3.14 15.86
C GLN A 98 14.20 2.96 15.73
N ILE A 99 14.72 2.66 14.55
CA ILE A 99 16.16 2.57 14.31
C ILE A 99 16.82 3.95 14.48
N MET A 100 16.25 5.01 13.91
CA MET A 100 16.77 6.37 14.05
C MET A 100 16.75 6.85 15.50
N TYR A 101 15.66 6.60 16.22
CA TYR A 101 15.55 6.89 17.65
C TYR A 101 16.61 6.12 18.45
N LEU A 102 16.81 4.83 18.16
CA LEU A 102 17.85 4.04 18.83
C LEU A 102 19.25 4.58 18.55
N MET A 103 19.55 4.97 17.30
CA MET A 103 20.84 5.57 16.95
C MET A 103 21.07 6.91 17.66
N GLU A 104 20.04 7.74 17.77
CA GLU A 104 20.11 9.01 18.50
C GLU A 104 20.36 8.78 20.01
N GLN A 105 19.67 7.81 20.63
CA GLN A 105 19.90 7.45 22.03
C GLN A 105 21.31 6.91 22.27
N ILE A 106 21.85 6.10 21.35
CA ILE A 106 23.23 5.60 21.43
C ILE A 106 24.22 6.77 21.34
N HIS A 107 24.06 7.66 20.36
CA HIS A 107 24.96 8.80 20.17
C HIS A 107 24.93 9.78 21.35
N LEU A 108 23.76 10.02 21.95
CA LEU A 108 23.61 10.84 23.16
C LEU A 108 24.22 10.17 24.39
N THR A 109 24.17 8.84 24.46
CA THR A 109 24.80 8.06 25.54
C THR A 109 26.32 8.17 25.44
N GLU A 110 26.89 8.03 24.24
CA GLU A 110 28.34 8.18 24.02
C GLU A 110 28.84 9.60 24.32
N ARG A 111 28.10 10.64 23.92
CA ARG A 111 28.50 12.02 24.28
C ARG A 111 28.54 12.27 25.79
N LYS A 112 27.70 11.60 26.58
CA LYS A 112 27.69 11.74 28.05
C LYS A 112 28.83 10.97 28.71
N THR A 113 29.26 9.83 28.16
CA THR A 113 30.38 9.05 28.71
C THR A 113 31.75 9.65 28.40
N TYR A 114 31.92 10.39 27.30
CA TYR A 114 33.18 11.08 26.96
C TYR A 114 33.32 12.52 27.49
N GLN A 115 32.35 12.99 28.28
CA GLN A 115 32.36 14.32 28.93
C GLN A 115 32.43 14.25 30.47
N LEU A 116 32.72 13.07 31.03
CA LEU A 116 33.07 12.94 32.46
C LEU A 116 34.54 13.38 32.65
N PRO A 117 34.84 14.23 33.66
CA PRO A 117 36.18 14.76 33.90
C PRO A 117 37.21 13.68 34.29
#